data_AF-A0A6B2TDW5-F1
#
_entry.id   AF-A0A6B2TDW5-F1
#
_cell.length_a   1.000
_cell.length_b   1.000
_cell.length_c   1.000
_cell.angle_alpha   90.00
_cell.angle_beta   90.00
_cell.angle_gamma   90.00
#
_symmetry.space_group_name_H-M   'P 1'
#
loop_
_entity.id
_entity.type
_entity.pdbx_description
1 polymer ?
#
loop_
_entity_poly.entity_id
_entity_poly.type
_entity_poly.pdbx_seq_one_letter_code
_entity_poly.pdbx_strand_id
1 'polypeptide(L)'
;MCISTDEAAFSGTITYCGRRHHPEHGLIHVLGYQNTAVNLADGPNAMLLHLPTTQLTPRHFLSAGRTGDVLQRMVTAVESAETAADGIAWMSADSPTVQVFDHDVYTVLLATDPTAIPAALRQVPPHRRPRLDPDLLRFYADHFPRHTIALCCFDNADAQRARPLLLWYEPLDPDRLSVPALDSHTGKPPDLNASVPVDHWVLFSTDQAPTDWGAPVVYPGGMRHHLRAFLPTTVVGRHFGHGQTLPNGDFTISHRDLLSGDLDRIERAGGRSSAVGGS
;
A
#
# COMPACT_ATOMS: atom_id res chain seq x y z
N MET A 1 -6.44 4.97 7.81
CA MET A 1 -5.11 5.43 7.34
C MET A 1 -4.26 4.19 7.08
N CYS A 2 -3.43 3.80 8.04
CA CYS A 2 -2.85 2.46 8.18
C CYS A 2 -2.90 2.11 9.67
N ILE A 3 -2.55 0.88 10.03
CA ILE A 3 -2.48 0.47 11.44
C ILE A 3 -1.04 0.66 11.95
N SER A 4 -0.88 1.23 13.14
CA SER A 4 0.41 1.30 13.86
C SER A 4 0.46 0.34 15.04
N THR A 5 1.67 -0.07 15.42
CA THR A 5 1.93 -0.99 16.54
C THR A 5 1.95 -0.34 17.93
N ASP A 6 2.00 1.00 17.99
CA ASP A 6 1.91 1.82 19.19
C ASP A 6 1.34 3.21 18.81
N GLU A 7 1.15 4.13 19.76
CA GLU A 7 0.51 5.43 19.52
C GLU A 7 1.18 6.26 18.39
N ALA A 8 0.38 6.72 17.43
CA ALA A 8 0.85 7.51 16.28
C ALA A 8 -0.21 8.49 15.77
N ALA A 9 0.22 9.46 14.95
CA ALA A 9 -0.65 10.22 14.06
C ALA A 9 -0.14 10.10 12.62
N PHE A 10 -1.05 9.81 11.69
CA PHE A 10 -0.78 9.86 10.25
C PHE A 10 -1.60 10.97 9.59
N SER A 11 -1.07 11.59 8.55
CA SER A 11 -1.76 12.60 7.73
C SER A 11 -1.28 12.58 6.26
N GLY A 12 -2.04 13.18 5.35
CA GLY A 12 -1.67 13.31 3.95
C GLY A 12 -1.41 11.97 3.25
N THR A 13 -2.30 11.00 3.43
CA THR A 13 -2.09 9.65 2.88
C THR A 13 -2.32 9.66 1.37
N ILE A 14 -1.38 9.14 0.59
CA ILE A 14 -1.53 8.86 -0.84
C ILE A 14 -1.47 7.36 -1.03
N THR A 15 -2.55 6.80 -1.58
CA THR A 15 -2.70 5.39 -1.92
C THR A 15 -2.94 5.22 -3.42
N TYR A 16 -2.30 4.21 -4.01
CA TYR A 16 -2.40 3.89 -5.42
C TYR A 16 -2.47 2.37 -5.63
N CYS A 17 -3.40 1.87 -6.45
CA CYS A 17 -3.36 0.49 -6.93
C CYS A 17 -3.60 0.43 -8.45
N GLY A 18 -2.67 -0.17 -9.19
CA GLY A 18 -2.77 -0.32 -10.64
C GLY A 18 -2.74 -1.76 -11.11
N ARG A 19 -3.74 -2.18 -11.88
CA ARG A 19 -3.82 -3.51 -12.50
C ARG A 19 -3.20 -3.48 -13.89
N ARG A 20 -2.17 -4.29 -14.15
CA ARG A 20 -1.50 -4.33 -15.47
C ARG A 20 -0.94 -5.70 -15.84
N HIS A 21 -0.84 -5.96 -17.14
CA HIS A 21 0.02 -7.01 -17.68
C HIS A 21 1.46 -6.48 -17.75
N HIS A 22 2.37 -7.12 -17.02
CA HIS A 22 3.81 -6.90 -17.11
C HIS A 22 4.43 -7.95 -18.04
N PRO A 23 5.28 -7.57 -19.02
CA PRO A 23 5.78 -8.49 -20.04
C PRO A 23 6.57 -9.67 -19.47
N GLU A 24 7.18 -9.51 -18.30
CA GLU A 24 7.97 -10.55 -17.63
C GLU A 24 7.20 -11.29 -16.51
N HIS A 25 6.04 -10.78 -16.06
CA HIS A 25 5.38 -11.27 -14.82
C HIS A 25 3.87 -11.55 -14.96
N GLY A 26 3.29 -11.40 -16.16
CA GLY A 26 1.86 -11.63 -16.37
C GLY A 26 1.00 -10.53 -15.74
N LEU A 27 -0.22 -10.89 -15.31
CA LEU A 27 -1.15 -9.95 -14.69
C LEU A 27 -0.76 -9.68 -13.23
N ILE A 28 -0.40 -8.44 -12.94
CA ILE A 28 0.02 -7.97 -11.62
C ILE A 28 -0.84 -6.79 -11.15
N HIS A 29 -0.92 -6.61 -9.83
CA HIS A 29 -1.26 -5.33 -9.23
C HIS A 29 0.03 -4.63 -8.76
N VAL A 30 0.05 -3.31 -8.85
CA VAL A 30 1.14 -2.45 -8.35
C VAL A 30 0.56 -1.53 -7.29
N LEU A 31 0.98 -1.70 -6.04
CA LEU A 31 0.56 -0.86 -4.91
C LEU A 31 1.60 0.25 -4.68
N GLY A 32 1.10 1.46 -4.44
CA GLY A 32 1.84 2.57 -3.86
C GLY A 32 1.19 3.05 -2.56
N TYR A 33 1.99 3.28 -1.53
CA TYR A 33 1.54 3.80 -0.25
C TYR A 33 2.52 4.85 0.29
N GLN A 34 2.01 6.01 0.69
CA GLN A 34 2.75 7.08 1.35
C GLN A 34 1.84 7.79 2.35
N ASN A 35 2.39 8.20 3.48
CA ASN A 35 1.75 9.14 4.41
C ASN A 35 2.83 9.96 5.12
N THR A 36 2.42 11.01 5.84
CA THR A 36 3.25 11.65 6.86
C THR A 36 3.02 10.93 8.18
N ALA A 37 4.08 10.46 8.83
CA ALA A 37 4.02 9.74 10.09
C ALA A 37 4.63 10.55 11.24
N VAL A 38 3.88 10.71 12.32
CA VAL A 38 4.36 11.22 13.61
C VAL A 38 4.18 10.10 14.64
N ASN A 39 5.29 9.53 15.12
CA ASN A 39 5.23 8.61 16.25
C ASN A 39 4.95 9.39 17.53
N LEU A 40 4.01 8.91 18.35
CA LEU A 40 3.64 9.52 19.63
C LEU A 40 4.13 8.67 20.82
N ALA A 41 4.51 7.42 20.58
CA ALA A 41 5.09 6.53 21.58
C ALA A 41 6.54 6.89 21.97
N ASP A 42 6.91 6.58 23.20
CA ASP A 42 8.27 6.73 23.78
C ASP A 42 9.36 5.87 23.09
N GLY A 43 8.99 5.00 22.16
CA GLY A 43 9.87 3.99 21.57
C GLY A 43 9.54 3.65 20.12
N PRO A 44 10.27 2.70 19.51
CA PRO A 44 10.06 2.30 18.13
C PRO A 44 8.63 1.84 17.84
N ASN A 45 8.16 2.20 16.66
CA ASN A 45 6.83 1.90 16.17
C ASN A 45 6.95 1.30 14.75
N ALA A 46 5.85 0.82 14.21
CA ALA A 46 5.82 0.19 12.90
C ALA A 46 4.46 0.37 12.25
N MET A 47 4.47 0.49 10.92
CA MET A 47 3.26 0.49 10.09
C MET A 47 2.97 -0.94 9.64
N LEU A 48 1.72 -1.36 9.71
CA LEU A 48 1.25 -2.65 9.21
C LEU A 48 0.38 -2.47 7.97
N LEU A 49 0.75 -3.18 6.91
CA LEU A 49 0.00 -3.27 5.65
C LEU A 49 -0.29 -4.74 5.32
N HIS A 50 -1.56 -5.07 5.12
CA HIS A 50 -2.01 -6.35 4.58
C HIS A 50 -2.13 -6.25 3.06
N LEU A 51 -1.52 -7.18 2.35
CA LEU A 51 -1.35 -7.11 0.90
C LEU A 51 -2.07 -8.29 0.25
N PRO A 52 -2.98 -8.07 -0.72
CA PRO A 52 -3.84 -9.12 -1.27
C PRO A 52 -3.07 -10.03 -2.24
N THR A 53 -2.10 -10.77 -1.72
CA THR A 53 -1.32 -11.81 -2.37
C THR A 53 -0.82 -12.84 -1.35
N THR A 54 -0.65 -14.09 -1.76
CA THR A 54 0.09 -15.11 -0.98
C THR A 54 1.59 -15.16 -1.31
N GLN A 55 2.07 -14.38 -2.29
CA GLN A 55 3.44 -14.44 -2.80
C GLN A 55 4.09 -13.05 -2.82
N LEU A 56 4.77 -12.69 -1.73
CA LEU A 56 5.58 -11.47 -1.66
C LEU A 56 6.97 -11.76 -1.06
N THR A 57 7.96 -11.03 -1.56
CA THR A 57 9.40 -11.16 -1.23
C THR A 57 10.11 -9.83 -1.48
N PRO A 58 11.34 -9.58 -1.00
CA PRO A 58 12.08 -8.34 -1.24
C PRO A 58 12.17 -7.92 -2.72
N ARG A 59 12.22 -8.88 -3.67
CA ARG A 59 12.27 -8.62 -5.12
C ARG A 59 11.06 -7.84 -5.65
N HIS A 60 9.95 -7.92 -4.93
CA HIS A 60 8.67 -7.29 -5.27
C HIS A 60 8.61 -5.82 -4.84
N PHE A 61 9.54 -5.36 -3.98
CA PHE A 61 9.62 -3.98 -3.52
C PHE A 61 10.43 -3.13 -4.51
N LEU A 62 9.85 -2.01 -4.93
CA LEU A 62 10.39 -1.12 -5.95
C LEU A 62 11.04 0.10 -5.30
N SER A 63 12.37 0.17 -5.36
CA SER A 63 13.09 1.33 -4.82
C SER A 63 12.80 2.59 -5.64
N ALA A 64 12.08 3.54 -5.04
CA ALA A 64 11.87 4.89 -5.58
C ALA A 64 13.19 5.66 -5.80
N GLY A 65 14.23 5.34 -5.02
CA GLY A 65 15.59 5.87 -5.20
C GLY A 65 15.67 7.38 -5.03
N ARG A 66 15.92 8.12 -6.13
CA ARG A 66 15.89 9.60 -6.14
C ARG A 66 14.50 10.17 -6.47
N THR A 67 13.59 9.34 -6.98
CA THR A 67 12.25 9.72 -7.46
C THR A 67 11.23 9.44 -6.36
N GLY A 68 11.43 10.03 -5.17
CA GLY A 68 10.54 9.88 -4.01
C GLY A 68 9.20 10.61 -4.16
N ASP A 69 8.99 11.28 -5.28
CA ASP A 69 7.82 12.07 -5.66
C ASP A 69 6.82 11.31 -6.55
N VAL A 70 7.02 9.99 -6.77
CA VAL A 70 6.18 9.15 -7.65
C VAL A 70 4.68 9.25 -7.37
N LEU A 71 4.26 9.16 -6.10
CA LEU A 71 2.83 9.19 -5.77
C LEU A 71 2.28 10.62 -5.80
N GLN A 72 3.08 11.61 -5.40
CA GLN A 72 2.73 13.02 -5.57
C GLN A 72 2.55 13.37 -7.06
N ARG A 73 3.34 12.80 -7.98
CA ARG A 73 3.15 12.96 -9.43
C ARG A 73 1.83 12.39 -9.93
N MET A 74 1.30 11.33 -9.31
CA MET A 74 -0.02 10.78 -9.66
C MET A 74 -1.16 11.65 -9.12
N VAL A 75 -1.02 12.17 -7.89
CA VAL A 75 -1.94 13.19 -7.35
C VAL A 75 -1.96 14.42 -8.24
N THR A 76 -0.79 15.00 -8.52
CA THR A 76 -0.63 16.16 -9.40
C THR A 76 -1.12 15.87 -10.83
N ALA A 77 -1.03 14.64 -11.34
CA ALA A 77 -1.65 14.28 -12.62
C ALA A 77 -3.18 14.45 -12.58
N VAL A 78 -3.85 13.86 -11.57
CA VAL A 78 -5.31 14.00 -11.36
C VAL A 78 -5.70 15.47 -11.13
N GLU A 79 -4.86 16.26 -10.47
CA GLU A 79 -5.09 17.69 -10.21
C GLU A 79 -4.81 18.61 -11.43
N SER A 80 -3.92 18.23 -12.37
CA SER A 80 -3.30 19.18 -13.32
C SER A 80 -3.42 18.85 -14.82
N ALA A 81 -3.53 17.57 -15.20
CA ALA A 81 -3.74 17.11 -16.60
C ALA A 81 -2.76 17.57 -17.74
N GLU A 82 -1.64 18.28 -17.47
CA GLU A 82 -0.76 18.87 -18.52
C GLU A 82 0.72 18.32 -18.58
N THR A 83 0.95 17.26 -19.38
CA THR A 83 2.19 16.81 -20.14
C THR A 83 3.55 16.29 -19.52
N ALA A 84 4.20 15.25 -20.14
CA ALA A 84 5.31 14.33 -19.63
C ALA A 84 6.67 14.30 -20.46
N ALA A 85 7.75 13.44 -20.36
CA ALA A 85 8.16 12.11 -19.77
C ALA A 85 9.76 11.91 -19.81
N ASP A 86 10.57 10.80 -19.67
CA ASP A 86 10.59 9.40 -19.09
C ASP A 86 11.99 8.63 -19.07
N GLY A 87 12.20 7.51 -18.31
CA GLY A 87 13.28 6.41 -18.47
C GLY A 87 14.68 6.50 -17.75
N ILE A 88 15.58 5.50 -17.45
CA ILE A 88 15.79 3.98 -17.59
C ILE A 88 16.78 3.40 -16.44
N ALA A 89 17.00 2.18 -15.81
CA ALA A 89 16.59 0.71 -15.55
C ALA A 89 17.13 0.22 -14.11
N TRP A 90 17.26 -1.01 -13.47
CA TRP A 90 16.99 -2.52 -13.44
C TRP A 90 17.44 -3.09 -12.00
N MET A 91 17.35 -4.32 -11.38
CA MET A 91 16.69 -5.69 -11.43
C MET A 91 16.89 -6.49 -10.04
N SER A 92 16.48 -7.79 -9.80
CA SER A 92 16.59 -8.54 -8.46
C SER A 92 16.52 -10.14 -8.41
N ALA A 93 16.41 -10.81 -7.23
CA ALA A 93 16.38 -12.30 -6.93
C ALA A 93 15.62 -12.78 -5.63
N ASP A 94 15.60 -14.10 -5.26
CA ASP A 94 14.63 -14.80 -4.34
C ASP A 94 14.93 -14.97 -2.81
N SER A 95 13.98 -15.51 -1.99
CA SER A 95 13.96 -15.39 -0.49
C SER A 95 13.05 -16.38 0.33
N PRO A 96 13.16 -16.46 1.69
CA PRO A 96 12.60 -17.54 2.58
C PRO A 96 11.22 -17.28 3.28
N THR A 97 10.90 -17.99 4.39
CA THR A 97 9.56 -18.10 5.02
C THR A 97 9.02 -16.84 5.72
N VAL A 98 9.85 -16.14 6.49
CA VAL A 98 9.59 -14.78 7.00
C VAL A 98 10.81 -13.97 6.62
N GLN A 99 10.59 -12.88 5.90
CA GLN A 99 11.65 -12.23 5.12
C GLN A 99 11.92 -10.86 5.72
N VAL A 100 13.10 -10.70 6.33
CA VAL A 100 13.51 -9.47 7.02
C VAL A 100 14.58 -8.77 6.20
N PHE A 101 14.34 -7.51 5.83
CA PHE A 101 15.23 -6.70 5.00
C PHE A 101 15.00 -5.21 5.23
N ASP A 102 16.01 -4.37 4.97
CA ASP A 102 15.84 -2.93 5.02
C ASP A 102 15.29 -2.40 3.67
N HIS A 103 14.33 -1.49 3.73
CA HIS A 103 13.78 -0.77 2.59
C HIS A 103 13.60 0.71 2.92
N ASP A 104 14.41 1.55 2.27
CA ASP A 104 14.51 2.99 2.53
C ASP A 104 14.84 3.30 4.00
N VAL A 105 13.87 3.81 4.79
CA VAL A 105 14.04 4.04 6.24
C VAL A 105 13.57 2.87 7.11
N TYR A 106 12.83 1.92 6.55
CA TYR A 106 12.20 0.84 7.31
C TYR A 106 13.09 -0.39 7.39
N THR A 107 13.01 -1.13 8.50
CA THR A 107 13.31 -2.57 8.51
C THR A 107 11.99 -3.31 8.34
N VAL A 108 11.79 -3.96 7.18
CA VAL A 108 10.54 -4.61 6.79
C VAL A 108 10.59 -6.10 7.14
N LEU A 109 9.48 -6.63 7.66
CA LEU A 109 9.23 -8.07 7.78
C LEU A 109 8.03 -8.45 6.93
N LEU A 110 8.19 -9.43 6.04
CA LEU A 110 7.09 -10.04 5.29
C LEU A 110 6.75 -11.42 5.86
N ALA A 111 5.47 -11.66 6.13
CA ALA A 111 4.97 -12.97 6.57
C ALA A 111 3.57 -13.26 6.00
N THR A 112 3.36 -14.49 5.53
CA THR A 112 2.04 -15.03 5.16
C THR A 112 1.27 -15.58 6.36
N ASP A 113 1.97 -15.79 7.49
CA ASP A 113 1.40 -16.08 8.81
C ASP A 113 1.77 -14.93 9.77
N PRO A 114 0.81 -14.09 10.20
CA PRO A 114 1.08 -12.99 11.14
C PRO A 114 1.62 -13.47 12.49
N THR A 115 1.29 -14.70 12.91
CA THR A 115 1.69 -15.24 14.21
C THR A 115 3.17 -15.64 14.27
N ALA A 116 3.83 -15.78 13.12
CA ALA A 116 5.27 -16.03 13.03
C ALA A 116 6.12 -14.76 13.27
N ILE A 117 5.54 -13.57 13.12
CA ILE A 117 6.26 -12.28 13.18
C ILE A 117 7.04 -12.07 14.50
N PRO A 118 6.51 -12.33 15.71
CA PRO A 118 7.23 -12.11 16.98
C PRO A 118 8.53 -12.91 17.10
N ALA A 119 8.59 -14.11 16.52
CA ALA A 119 9.80 -14.93 16.53
C ALA A 119 10.91 -14.35 15.66
N ALA A 120 10.53 -13.76 14.51
CA ALA A 120 11.41 -13.11 13.54
C ALA A 120 11.82 -11.69 13.96
N LEU A 121 11.00 -10.99 14.75
CA LEU A 121 11.22 -9.61 15.22
C LEU A 121 12.57 -9.39 15.95
N ARG A 122 13.17 -10.46 16.46
CA ARG A 122 14.53 -10.48 17.03
C ARG A 122 15.64 -10.13 16.03
N GLN A 123 15.36 -10.19 14.72
CA GLN A 123 16.27 -9.77 13.65
C GLN A 123 16.24 -8.25 13.40
N VAL A 124 15.17 -7.54 13.81
CA VAL A 124 15.07 -6.08 13.68
C VAL A 124 16.08 -5.41 14.63
N PRO A 125 16.81 -4.36 14.21
CA PRO A 125 17.70 -3.60 15.07
C PRO A 125 16.98 -3.14 16.36
N PRO A 126 17.58 -3.25 17.56
CA PRO A 126 16.86 -2.99 18.82
C PRO A 126 16.21 -1.60 18.94
N HIS A 127 16.79 -0.57 18.30
CA HIS A 127 16.26 0.80 18.30
C HIS A 127 15.04 1.00 17.38
N ARG A 128 14.83 0.12 16.40
CA ARG A 128 13.65 0.08 15.50
C ARG A 128 12.64 -1.00 15.88
N ARG A 129 12.86 -1.78 16.95
CA ARG A 129 12.08 -2.99 17.23
C ARG A 129 10.81 -2.66 18.04
N PRO A 130 9.61 -2.63 17.42
CA PRO A 130 8.38 -2.27 18.11
C PRO A 130 7.99 -3.33 19.15
N ARG A 131 7.05 -2.97 20.03
CA ARG A 131 6.22 -3.94 20.74
C ARG A 131 5.07 -4.35 19.82
N LEU A 132 4.60 -5.59 19.91
CA LEU A 132 3.47 -6.09 19.12
C LEU A 132 2.40 -6.62 20.07
N ASP A 133 1.17 -6.14 19.93
CA ASP A 133 0.01 -6.73 20.58
C ASP A 133 -0.33 -8.08 19.90
N PRO A 134 -0.39 -9.22 20.64
CA PRO A 134 -0.80 -10.50 20.07
C PRO A 134 -2.20 -10.47 19.44
N ASP A 135 -3.11 -9.62 19.94
CA ASP A 135 -4.47 -9.52 19.41
C ASP A 135 -4.50 -8.78 18.07
N LEU A 136 -3.57 -7.85 17.82
CA LEU A 136 -3.42 -7.23 16.50
C LEU A 136 -2.91 -8.25 15.46
N LEU A 137 -2.00 -9.15 15.83
CA LEU A 137 -1.55 -10.23 14.94
C LEU A 137 -2.65 -11.26 14.69
N ARG A 138 -3.44 -11.60 15.71
CA ARG A 138 -4.63 -12.45 15.59
C ARG A 138 -5.70 -11.82 14.68
N PHE A 139 -5.98 -10.53 14.82
CA PHE A 139 -6.89 -9.79 13.94
C PHE A 139 -6.51 -9.98 12.46
N TYR A 140 -5.23 -9.85 12.10
CA TYR A 140 -4.78 -10.08 10.72
C TYR A 140 -4.95 -11.54 10.27
N ALA A 141 -4.68 -12.52 11.15
CA ALA A 141 -4.87 -13.92 10.82
C ALA A 141 -6.35 -14.28 10.56
N ASP A 142 -7.27 -13.70 11.33
CA ASP A 142 -8.72 -13.98 11.20
C ASP A 142 -9.35 -13.29 9.97
N HIS A 143 -9.05 -12.00 9.76
CA HIS A 143 -9.69 -11.15 8.75
C HIS A 143 -8.97 -11.19 7.38
N PHE A 144 -7.66 -11.46 7.36
CA PHE A 144 -6.82 -11.45 6.17
C PHE A 144 -5.99 -12.75 5.95
N PRO A 145 -6.54 -13.97 6.18
CA PRO A 145 -5.80 -15.26 6.21
C PRO A 145 -5.12 -15.71 4.89
N ARG A 146 -5.26 -14.93 3.82
CA ARG A 146 -4.61 -15.19 2.51
C ARG A 146 -3.71 -14.04 2.07
N HIS A 147 -3.59 -12.98 2.87
CA HIS A 147 -2.78 -11.81 2.56
C HIS A 147 -1.37 -12.00 3.11
N THR A 148 -0.39 -11.36 2.47
CA THR A 148 0.95 -11.21 3.04
C THR A 148 0.96 -9.94 3.88
N ILE A 149 1.38 -10.03 5.14
CA ILE A 149 1.53 -8.87 6.01
C ILE A 149 2.94 -8.31 5.87
N ALA A 150 3.03 -7.00 5.64
CA ALA A 150 4.24 -6.22 5.73
C ALA A 150 4.24 -5.41 7.02
N LEU A 151 5.14 -5.75 7.95
CA LEU A 151 5.44 -4.97 9.15
C LEU A 151 6.66 -4.08 8.85
N CYS A 152 6.44 -2.78 8.72
CA CYS A 152 7.46 -1.79 8.36
C CYS A 152 7.93 -1.06 9.63
N CYS A 153 9.02 -1.52 10.25
CA CYS A 153 9.55 -1.01 11.51
C CYS A 153 10.42 0.25 11.33
N PHE A 154 10.25 1.26 12.19
CA PHE A 154 10.95 2.55 12.15
C PHE A 154 11.20 3.15 13.55
N ASP A 155 11.97 4.24 13.61
CA ASP A 155 12.12 5.08 14.79
C ASP A 155 11.76 6.56 14.53
N ASN A 156 11.85 7.40 15.56
CA ASN A 156 11.40 8.80 15.52
C ASN A 156 12.26 9.70 14.61
N ALA A 157 13.49 9.32 14.29
CA ALA A 157 14.36 10.02 13.35
C ALA A 157 14.14 9.57 11.89
N ASP A 158 13.72 8.30 11.71
CA ASP A 158 13.36 7.73 10.41
C ASP A 158 12.00 8.22 9.88
N ALA A 159 11.00 8.39 10.75
CA ALA A 159 9.60 8.64 10.37
C ALA A 159 9.40 9.85 9.43
N GLN A 160 10.11 10.96 9.67
CA GLN A 160 10.02 12.18 8.83
C GLN A 160 10.73 12.06 7.47
N ARG A 161 11.39 10.94 7.19
CA ARG A 161 12.24 10.75 6.00
C ARG A 161 11.74 9.67 5.05
N ALA A 162 10.64 9.00 5.38
CA ALA A 162 10.08 7.90 4.62
C ALA A 162 9.69 8.29 3.19
N ARG A 163 10.22 7.55 2.20
CA ARG A 163 9.75 7.60 0.81
C ARG A 163 8.46 6.77 0.63
N PRO A 164 7.69 6.99 -0.44
CA PRO A 164 6.60 6.08 -0.82
C PRO A 164 7.08 4.63 -0.91
N LEU A 165 6.36 3.73 -0.22
CA LEU A 165 6.47 2.30 -0.45
C LEU A 165 5.82 1.99 -1.80
N LEU A 166 6.58 1.38 -2.70
CA LEU A 166 6.11 0.93 -4.01
C LEU A 166 6.41 -0.56 -4.12
N LEU A 167 5.43 -1.36 -4.54
CA LEU A 167 5.59 -2.80 -4.70
C LEU A 167 4.62 -3.38 -5.73
N TRP A 168 4.93 -4.56 -6.25
CA TRP A 168 4.09 -5.29 -7.22
C TRP A 168 3.85 -6.74 -6.80
N TYR A 169 2.72 -7.33 -7.18
CA TYR A 169 2.39 -8.71 -6.84
C TYR A 169 1.36 -9.33 -7.79
N GLU A 170 1.32 -10.66 -7.83
CA GLU A 170 0.19 -11.43 -8.34
C GLU A 170 -0.98 -11.33 -7.34
N PRO A 171 -2.16 -10.81 -7.72
CA PRO A 171 -3.26 -10.53 -6.80
C PRO A 171 -4.10 -11.77 -6.46
N LEU A 172 -4.70 -11.80 -5.26
CA LEU A 172 -5.69 -12.79 -4.84
C LEU A 172 -6.98 -12.77 -5.67
N ASP A 173 -7.34 -11.59 -6.15
CA ASP A 173 -8.47 -11.30 -7.02
C ASP A 173 -7.97 -10.31 -8.09
N PRO A 174 -7.78 -10.75 -9.35
CA PRO A 174 -7.28 -9.87 -10.40
C PRO A 174 -8.23 -8.72 -10.72
N ASP A 175 -9.53 -8.88 -10.47
CA ASP A 175 -10.58 -7.97 -10.93
C ASP A 175 -11.15 -7.09 -9.81
N ARG A 176 -10.57 -7.13 -8.59
CA ARG A 176 -10.83 -6.18 -7.50
C ARG A 176 -9.57 -5.44 -7.07
N LEU A 177 -9.41 -4.19 -7.51
CA LEU A 177 -8.31 -3.34 -7.07
C LEU A 177 -8.60 -2.83 -5.66
N SER A 178 -7.63 -2.98 -4.76
CA SER A 178 -7.74 -2.63 -3.34
C SER A 178 -6.52 -1.85 -2.86
N VAL A 179 -6.71 -0.85 -2.01
CA VAL A 179 -5.62 -0.14 -1.31
C VAL A 179 -5.84 -0.20 0.21
N PRO A 180 -4.82 -0.58 1.01
CA PRO A 180 -4.95 -0.61 2.46
C PRO A 180 -5.33 0.77 3.01
N ALA A 181 -6.42 0.84 3.77
CA ALA A 181 -6.89 2.10 4.38
C ALA A 181 -7.51 1.94 5.79
N LEU A 182 -7.50 0.71 6.34
CA LEU A 182 -7.84 0.44 7.74
C LEU A 182 -7.10 1.37 8.72
N ASP A 183 -7.79 1.74 9.80
CA ASP A 183 -7.39 2.76 10.75
C ASP A 183 -7.34 2.20 12.17
N SER A 184 -6.16 2.24 12.79
CA SER A 184 -5.95 2.11 14.24
C SER A 184 -4.54 2.59 14.57
N HIS A 185 -4.43 3.73 15.26
CA HIS A 185 -3.13 4.30 15.62
C HIS A 185 -2.76 4.04 17.08
N THR A 186 -3.09 2.85 17.60
CA THR A 186 -3.11 2.57 19.06
C THR A 186 -2.40 1.28 19.47
N GLY A 187 -1.75 0.59 18.53
CA GLY A 187 -1.19 -0.77 18.74
C GLY A 187 -2.22 -1.89 18.82
N LYS A 188 -3.52 -1.58 18.88
CA LYS A 188 -4.62 -2.54 19.04
C LYS A 188 -5.31 -2.82 17.69
N PRO A 189 -6.05 -3.95 17.58
CA PRO A 189 -6.94 -4.21 16.45
C PRO A 189 -7.83 -3.00 16.10
N PRO A 190 -8.10 -2.75 14.81
CA PRO A 190 -9.07 -1.74 14.41
C PRO A 190 -10.50 -2.16 14.78
N ASP A 191 -11.35 -1.21 15.17
CA ASP A 191 -12.80 -1.44 15.16
C ASP A 191 -13.32 -1.25 13.73
N LEU A 192 -13.83 -2.34 13.15
CA LEU A 192 -14.39 -2.38 11.80
C LEU A 192 -15.77 -1.71 11.69
N ASN A 193 -16.44 -1.45 12.83
CA ASN A 193 -17.73 -0.78 12.90
C ASN A 193 -17.59 0.73 13.10
N ALA A 194 -16.39 1.23 13.38
CA ALA A 194 -16.14 2.64 13.62
C ALA A 194 -16.24 3.46 12.32
N SER A 195 -16.82 4.66 12.43
CA SER A 195 -16.64 5.72 11.44
C SER A 195 -15.37 6.50 11.78
N VAL A 196 -14.37 6.42 10.91
CA VAL A 196 -13.03 6.99 11.12
C VAL A 196 -12.82 8.21 10.22
N PRO A 197 -12.06 9.24 10.67
CA PRO A 197 -11.70 10.36 9.81
C PRO A 197 -10.84 9.90 8.64
N VAL A 198 -10.97 10.55 7.49
CA VAL A 198 -10.16 10.26 6.32
C VAL A 198 -9.38 11.49 5.85
N ASP A 199 -8.17 11.26 5.37
CA ASP A 199 -7.35 12.20 4.61
C ASP A 199 -6.50 11.39 3.63
N HIS A 200 -7.15 10.95 2.55
CA HIS A 200 -6.60 10.00 1.58
C HIS A 200 -6.79 10.48 0.16
N TRP A 201 -5.70 10.63 -0.59
CA TRP A 201 -5.74 10.46 -2.03
C TRP A 201 -5.83 8.97 -2.37
N VAL A 202 -6.86 8.60 -3.14
CA VAL A 202 -7.13 7.22 -3.55
C VAL A 202 -7.08 7.18 -5.08
N LEU A 203 -6.07 6.48 -5.59
CA LEU A 203 -5.69 6.50 -7.00
C LEU A 203 -5.72 5.08 -7.59
N PHE A 204 -6.16 4.96 -8.84
CA PHE A 204 -6.22 3.69 -9.56
C PHE A 204 -5.75 3.84 -11.01
N SER A 205 -5.29 2.74 -11.61
CA SER A 205 -4.97 2.67 -13.05
C SER A 205 -5.25 1.29 -13.63
N THR A 206 -5.46 1.21 -14.95
CA THR A 206 -5.33 -0.06 -15.67
C THR A 206 -4.73 0.10 -17.06
N ASP A 207 -3.99 -0.91 -17.50
CA ASP A 207 -3.44 -1.04 -18.86
C ASP A 207 -4.49 -1.36 -19.93
N GLN A 208 -5.70 -1.76 -19.52
CA GLN A 208 -6.82 -2.10 -20.42
C GLN A 208 -7.81 -0.95 -20.61
N ALA A 209 -7.45 0.27 -20.18
CA ALA A 209 -8.28 1.46 -20.31
C ALA A 209 -8.28 2.02 -21.75
N PRO A 210 -9.36 2.68 -22.21
CA PRO A 210 -9.38 3.37 -23.50
C PRO A 210 -8.46 4.61 -23.50
N THR A 211 -8.11 5.11 -24.70
CA THR A 211 -7.08 6.13 -24.91
C THR A 211 -7.36 7.48 -24.23
N ASP A 212 -8.62 7.77 -23.95
CA ASP A 212 -9.15 8.98 -23.30
C ASP A 212 -9.40 8.81 -21.78
N TRP A 213 -8.97 7.69 -21.19
CA TRP A 213 -9.21 7.37 -19.79
C TRP A 213 -8.11 7.88 -18.85
N GLY A 214 -8.54 8.66 -17.85
CA GLY A 214 -7.69 9.14 -16.75
C GLY A 214 -6.72 10.26 -17.13
N ALA A 215 -6.09 10.83 -16.12
CA ALA A 215 -5.10 11.88 -16.28
C ALA A 215 -3.69 11.29 -16.52
N PRO A 216 -2.90 11.83 -17.47
CA PRO A 216 -1.57 11.31 -17.80
C PRO A 216 -0.53 11.61 -16.72
N VAL A 217 0.24 10.62 -16.29
CA VAL A 217 1.26 10.78 -15.23
C VAL A 217 2.63 11.11 -15.81
N VAL A 218 3.24 12.15 -15.23
CA VAL A 218 4.49 12.75 -15.68
C VAL A 218 5.68 12.23 -14.87
N TYR A 219 6.53 11.40 -15.49
CA TYR A 219 7.78 10.93 -14.89
C TYR A 219 9.00 11.60 -15.52
N PRO A 220 10.08 11.87 -14.76
CA PRO A 220 11.24 12.57 -15.28
C PRO A 220 12.08 11.71 -16.23
N GLY A 221 12.78 12.35 -17.16
CA GLY A 221 13.74 11.76 -18.13
C GLY A 221 14.98 11.04 -17.54
N GLY A 222 14.92 10.65 -16.27
CA GLY A 222 15.94 9.88 -15.55
C GLY A 222 15.35 8.82 -14.60
N MET A 223 14.04 8.50 -14.73
CA MET A 223 13.38 7.47 -13.93
C MET A 223 13.75 6.05 -14.37
N ARG A 224 14.32 5.25 -13.46
CA ARG A 224 14.68 3.84 -13.72
C ARG A 224 13.57 3.05 -14.47
N HIS A 225 13.90 2.45 -15.63
CA HIS A 225 12.99 1.73 -16.54
C HIS A 225 12.24 0.63 -15.83
N HIS A 226 12.93 -0.09 -14.94
CA HIS A 226 12.35 -1.13 -14.12
C HIS A 226 11.22 -0.57 -13.26
N LEU A 227 11.46 0.50 -12.50
CA LEU A 227 10.40 1.21 -11.78
C LEU A 227 9.30 1.68 -12.76
N ARG A 228 9.68 2.30 -13.87
CA ARG A 228 8.75 2.82 -14.88
C ARG A 228 7.85 1.75 -15.53
N ALA A 229 8.35 0.52 -15.68
CA ALA A 229 7.65 -0.61 -16.25
C ALA A 229 6.53 -1.15 -15.33
N PHE A 230 6.57 -0.81 -14.03
CA PHE A 230 5.44 -1.01 -13.12
C PHE A 230 4.50 0.20 -13.09
N LEU A 231 5.03 1.42 -13.20
CA LEU A 231 4.25 2.65 -13.05
C LEU A 231 3.30 2.93 -14.25
N PRO A 232 2.12 3.51 -13.99
CA PRO A 232 1.05 3.68 -14.97
C PRO A 232 1.28 4.89 -15.88
N THR A 233 0.73 4.86 -17.09
CA THR A 233 0.69 6.01 -18.01
C THR A 233 -0.42 7.00 -17.69
N THR A 234 -1.59 6.51 -17.25
CA THR A 234 -2.72 7.33 -16.82
C THR A 234 -3.28 6.82 -15.49
N VAL A 235 -3.89 7.71 -14.71
CA VAL A 235 -4.53 7.42 -13.42
C VAL A 235 -5.89 8.10 -13.31
N VAL A 236 -6.79 7.50 -12.55
CA VAL A 236 -8.00 8.14 -12.02
C VAL A 236 -7.93 8.13 -10.50
N GLY A 237 -8.70 8.99 -9.85
CA GLY A 237 -8.78 8.99 -8.38
C GLY A 237 -9.44 10.23 -7.83
N ARG A 238 -9.52 10.29 -6.49
CA ARG A 238 -10.02 11.47 -5.76
C ARG A 238 -9.43 11.55 -4.36
N HIS A 239 -9.53 12.73 -3.76
CA HIS A 239 -9.31 12.93 -2.33
C HIS A 239 -10.58 12.58 -1.55
N PHE A 240 -10.41 11.87 -0.44
CA PHE A 240 -11.41 11.62 0.59
C PHE A 240 -10.91 12.30 1.86
N GLY A 241 -11.51 13.44 2.25
CA GLY A 241 -11.01 14.27 3.34
C GLY A 241 -11.91 15.43 3.74
N HIS A 242 -11.31 16.58 4.04
CA HIS A 242 -12.03 17.80 4.46
C HIS A 242 -12.98 17.62 5.67
N GLY A 243 -12.62 16.75 6.61
CA GLY A 243 -13.44 16.43 7.80
C GLY A 243 -14.49 15.35 7.58
N GLN A 244 -14.52 14.72 6.40
CA GLN A 244 -15.31 13.51 6.17
C GLN A 244 -14.88 12.38 7.12
N THR A 245 -15.86 11.61 7.60
CA THR A 245 -15.66 10.28 8.20
C THR A 245 -16.24 9.21 7.29
N LEU A 246 -15.64 8.02 7.29
CA LEU A 246 -16.07 6.85 6.52
C LEU A 246 -15.99 5.59 7.40
N PRO A 247 -16.75 4.51 7.09
CA PRO A 247 -16.58 3.22 7.76
C PRO A 247 -15.13 2.74 7.71
N ASN A 248 -14.65 2.12 8.78
CA ASN A 248 -13.27 1.65 8.85
C ASN A 248 -13.03 0.47 7.88
N GLY A 249 -12.01 0.58 7.03
CA GLY A 249 -11.77 -0.39 5.96
C GLY A 249 -10.84 0.14 4.87
N ASP A 250 -10.53 -0.74 3.94
CA ASP A 250 -9.75 -0.47 2.73
C ASP A 250 -10.62 0.17 1.65
N PHE A 251 -10.04 0.99 0.77
CA PHE A 251 -10.77 1.45 -0.42
C PHE A 251 -10.63 0.40 -1.53
N THR A 252 -11.75 0.00 -2.14
CA THR A 252 -11.74 -1.02 -3.20
C THR A 252 -12.68 -0.66 -4.35
N ILE A 253 -12.32 -1.04 -5.58
CA ILE A 253 -13.16 -0.89 -6.77
C ILE A 253 -13.02 -2.14 -7.67
N SER A 254 -14.09 -2.53 -8.37
CA SER A 254 -13.99 -3.58 -9.38
C SER A 254 -13.30 -3.05 -10.66
N HIS A 255 -12.58 -3.91 -11.37
CA HIS A 255 -11.90 -3.53 -12.61
C HIS A 255 -12.90 -3.09 -13.70
N ARG A 256 -14.10 -3.69 -13.73
CA ARG A 256 -15.21 -3.27 -14.61
C ARG A 256 -15.63 -1.82 -14.31
N ASP A 257 -15.85 -1.49 -13.04
CA ASP A 257 -16.38 -0.19 -12.65
C ASP A 257 -15.33 0.92 -12.81
N LEU A 258 -14.06 0.55 -12.56
CA LEU A 258 -12.89 1.36 -12.87
C LEU A 258 -12.79 1.68 -14.38
N LEU A 259 -13.00 0.69 -15.24
CA LEU A 259 -13.03 0.88 -16.70
C LEU A 259 -14.18 1.79 -17.16
N SER A 260 -15.34 1.78 -16.48
CA SER A 260 -16.42 2.75 -16.75
C SER A 260 -16.17 4.14 -16.16
N GLY A 261 -15.09 4.36 -15.40
CA GLY A 261 -14.74 5.64 -14.79
C GLY A 261 -15.65 6.03 -13.60
N ASP A 262 -16.48 5.11 -13.10
CA ASP A 262 -17.47 5.37 -12.04
C ASP A 262 -16.78 5.31 -10.67
N LEU A 263 -16.10 6.40 -10.29
CA LEU A 263 -15.40 6.52 -9.00
C LEU A 263 -16.34 6.56 -7.78
N ASP A 264 -17.65 6.65 -7.98
CA ASP A 264 -18.64 6.46 -6.92
C ASP A 264 -18.85 4.98 -6.57
N ARG A 265 -18.24 4.04 -7.32
CA ARG A 265 -18.10 2.62 -6.95
C ARG A 265 -16.89 2.29 -6.08
N ILE A 266 -16.16 3.29 -5.57
CA ILE A 266 -15.11 3.06 -4.57
C ILE A 266 -15.78 2.74 -3.22
N GLU A 267 -15.80 1.45 -2.87
CA GLU A 267 -16.33 0.92 -1.61
C GLU A 267 -15.31 1.00 -0.46
N ARG A 268 -15.79 0.83 0.78
CA ARG A 268 -14.98 0.63 2.00
C ARG A 268 -15.15 -0.81 2.50
N ALA A 269 -14.06 -1.56 2.68
CA ALA A 269 -14.10 -2.98 3.05
C ALA A 269 -13.23 -3.32 4.27
N GLY A 270 -13.81 -3.86 5.34
CA GLY A 270 -13.13 -4.14 6.62
C GLY A 270 -12.38 -5.48 6.73
N GLY A 271 -12.05 -6.14 5.61
CA GLY A 271 -11.65 -7.55 5.60
C GLY A 271 -12.84 -8.51 5.51
N ARG A 272 -12.57 -9.78 5.16
CA ARG A 272 -13.56 -10.85 4.83
C ARG A 272 -14.95 -10.38 4.34
N SER A 273 -15.01 -9.78 3.15
CA SER A 273 -16.21 -9.96 2.31
C SER A 273 -16.13 -11.35 1.67
N SER A 274 -16.60 -12.38 2.38
CA SER A 274 -16.82 -13.70 1.79
C SER A 274 -18.14 -13.69 1.03
N ALA A 275 -18.09 -13.85 -0.29
CA ALA A 275 -19.29 -13.97 -1.11
C ALA A 275 -20.18 -15.12 -0.63
N VAL A 276 -21.36 -14.80 -0.09
CA VAL A 276 -22.42 -15.79 0.17
C VAL A 276 -23.11 -16.10 -1.15
N GLY A 277 -22.45 -16.91 -1.97
CA GLY A 277 -22.98 -17.40 -3.23
C GLY A 277 -23.81 -18.67 -3.04
N GLY A 278 -25.07 -18.63 -3.44
CA GLY A 278 -25.84 -19.81 -3.85
C GLY A 278 -26.56 -20.62 -2.76
N SER A 279 -27.82 -20.25 -2.53
CA SER A 279 -28.92 -21.22 -2.38
C SER A 279 -30.21 -20.61 -2.94
#